data_AF-M2P7N6-F1
#
_entry.id   AF-M2P7N6-F1
#
_cell.length_a   1.000
_cell.length_b   1.000
_cell.length_c   1.000
_cell.angle_alpha   90.00
_cell.angle_beta   90.00
_cell.angle_gamma   90.00
#
_symmetry.space_group_name_H-M   'P 1'
#
loop_
_entity.id
_entity.type
_entity.pdbx_description
1 polymer ?
#
loop_
_entity_poly.entity_id
_entity_poly.type
_entity_poly.pdbx_seq_one_letter_code
_entity_poly.pdbx_strand_id
1 'polypeptide(L)'
;MKSVKNYTRYSRTIKKSEFITHLIPCNHLEDIEHLINKYSKNDASHNCKAYIIGTHEKADDDGEPSGTAGLPMLNVLKRQELTNILVIVTRYFGGIKLGAGGLTRAYTNSVADALKKAEIVEKELVKLYQINTDYHFSKKIEYMIHTANLPLLSISYDTHVHYQIYLKNPSFLDQIKDLTSNQYSYKIIGEDYIEKY
;
A
#
# COMPACT_ATOMS: atom_id res chain seq x y z
N MET A 1 -0.72 3.94 -11.53
CA MET A 1 -0.65 2.49 -11.22
C MET A 1 -1.81 2.12 -10.30
N LYS A 2 -2.29 0.87 -10.31
CA LYS A 2 -3.45 0.47 -9.47
C LYS A 2 -2.98 -0.21 -8.19
N SER A 3 -3.67 0.02 -7.08
CA SER A 3 -3.41 -0.60 -5.77
C SER A 3 -4.71 -0.74 -4.99
N VAL A 4 -4.69 -1.47 -3.87
CA VAL A 4 -5.81 -1.46 -2.91
C VAL A 4 -5.70 -0.21 -2.03
N LYS A 5 -6.84 0.42 -1.72
CA LYS A 5 -6.86 1.61 -0.86
C LYS A 5 -6.60 1.25 0.59
N ASN A 6 -7.35 0.25 1.07
CA ASN A 6 -7.40 -0.13 2.46
C ASN A 6 -7.11 -1.63 2.61
N TYR A 7 -6.68 -2.00 3.81
CA TYR A 7 -6.62 -3.41 4.19
C TYR A 7 -7.98 -4.09 3.99
N THR A 8 -7.97 -5.24 3.32
CA THR A 8 -9.17 -6.03 3.05
C THR A 8 -8.95 -7.47 3.49
N ARG A 9 -9.91 -8.03 4.24
CA ARG A 9 -9.93 -9.44 4.64
C ARG A 9 -11.10 -10.16 3.98
N TYR A 10 -10.83 -11.34 3.45
CA TYR A 10 -11.86 -12.22 2.91
C TYR A 10 -11.54 -13.67 3.27
N SER A 11 -12.54 -14.47 3.64
CA SER A 11 -12.34 -15.89 3.88
C SER A 11 -13.30 -16.75 3.05
N ARG A 12 -12.86 -17.96 2.75
CA ARG A 12 -13.65 -18.97 2.07
C ARG A 12 -13.27 -20.37 2.52
N THR A 13 -14.20 -21.30 2.40
CA THR A 13 -13.96 -22.72 2.72
C THR A 13 -14.06 -23.57 1.46
N ILE A 14 -13.08 -24.43 1.22
CA ILE A 14 -13.02 -25.35 0.07
C ILE A 14 -12.66 -26.74 0.60
N LYS A 15 -13.54 -27.72 0.40
CA LYS A 15 -13.36 -29.10 0.91
C LYS A 15 -12.91 -29.11 2.38
N LYS A 16 -13.67 -28.41 3.24
CA LYS A 16 -13.40 -28.20 4.67
C LYS A 16 -12.11 -27.42 5.02
N SER A 17 -11.24 -27.11 4.06
CA SER A 17 -10.08 -26.26 4.31
C SER A 17 -10.51 -24.79 4.25
N GLU A 18 -10.14 -24.01 5.25
CA GLU A 18 -10.39 -22.57 5.27
C GLU A 18 -9.20 -21.82 4.65
N PHE A 19 -9.49 -20.82 3.83
CA PHE A 19 -8.52 -19.91 3.23
C PHE A 19 -8.92 -18.48 3.61
N ILE A 20 -8.03 -17.79 4.32
CA ILE A 20 -8.23 -16.41 4.79
C ILE A 20 -7.22 -15.54 4.05
N THR A 21 -7.72 -14.68 3.18
CA THR A 21 -6.93 -13.75 2.38
C THR A 21 -6.87 -12.39 3.06
N HIS A 22 -5.66 -11.87 3.18
CA HIS A 22 -5.32 -10.53 3.60
C HIS A 22 -4.75 -9.78 2.40
N LEU A 23 -5.43 -8.73 1.96
CA LEU A 23 -4.91 -7.76 0.98
C LEU A 23 -4.47 -6.52 1.75
N ILE A 24 -3.20 -6.16 1.62
CA ILE A 24 -2.57 -5.12 2.44
C ILE A 24 -1.91 -4.10 1.50
N PRO A 25 -2.32 -2.82 1.51
CA PRO A 25 -1.58 -1.78 0.80
C PRO A 25 -0.18 -1.64 1.41
N CYS A 26 0.85 -1.62 0.58
CA CYS A 26 2.23 -1.52 1.02
C CYS A 26 3.06 -0.80 -0.05
N ASN A 27 3.63 0.35 0.29
CA ASN A 27 4.44 1.12 -0.67
C ASN A 27 5.94 0.84 -0.53
N HIS A 28 6.39 0.33 0.62
CA HIS A 28 7.81 0.23 0.98
C HIS A 28 8.21 -1.21 1.30
N LEU A 29 9.34 -1.66 0.75
CA LEU A 29 9.86 -3.01 1.00
C LEU A 29 10.18 -3.25 2.49
N GLU A 30 10.60 -2.19 3.19
CA GLU A 30 10.99 -2.22 4.60
C GLU A 30 9.84 -2.60 5.53
N ASP A 31 8.60 -2.30 5.14
CA ASP A 31 7.40 -2.62 5.92
C ASP A 31 6.98 -4.09 5.82
N ILE A 32 7.49 -4.84 4.83
CA ILE A 32 6.99 -6.18 4.48
C ILE A 32 7.10 -7.14 5.66
N GLU A 33 8.27 -7.25 6.29
CA GLU A 33 8.48 -8.21 7.38
C GLU A 33 7.57 -7.90 8.57
N HIS A 34 7.38 -6.62 8.90
CA HIS A 34 6.45 -6.21 9.94
C HIS A 34 5.01 -6.60 9.60
N LEU A 35 4.55 -6.34 8.37
CA LEU A 35 3.21 -6.67 7.91
C LEU A 35 2.99 -8.19 7.86
N ILE A 36 3.96 -8.94 7.39
CA ILE A 36 3.94 -10.41 7.40
C ILE A 36 3.72 -10.92 8.83
N ASN A 37 4.52 -10.46 9.79
CA ASN A 37 4.40 -10.86 11.18
C ASN A 37 3.05 -10.46 11.79
N LYS A 38 2.52 -9.29 11.42
CA LYS A 38 1.24 -8.79 11.92
C LYS A 38 0.04 -9.63 11.47
N TYR A 39 0.04 -10.10 10.23
CA TYR A 39 -1.14 -10.74 9.62
C TYR A 39 -1.04 -12.27 9.50
N SER A 40 0.16 -12.85 9.60
CA SER A 40 0.33 -14.31 9.57
C SER A 40 -0.14 -14.96 10.88
N LYS A 41 -0.48 -16.24 10.82
CA LYS A 41 -0.98 -17.03 11.95
C LYS A 41 -0.09 -18.22 12.24
N ASN A 42 0.47 -18.27 13.45
CA ASN A 42 1.41 -19.32 13.86
C ASN A 42 0.76 -20.71 13.99
N ASP A 43 -0.55 -20.76 14.19
CA ASP A 43 -1.34 -21.99 14.30
C ASP A 43 -1.90 -22.46 12.95
N ALA A 44 -1.65 -21.71 11.87
CA ALA A 44 -2.10 -22.08 10.54
C ALA A 44 -1.26 -23.20 9.94
N SER A 45 -1.84 -23.93 9.00
CA SER A 45 -1.10 -24.92 8.23
C SER A 45 -0.07 -24.26 7.32
N HIS A 46 -0.47 -23.17 6.65
CA HIS A 46 0.37 -22.38 5.76
C HIS A 46 -0.08 -20.90 5.77
N ASN A 47 0.85 -19.97 5.62
CA ASN A 47 0.68 -18.54 5.40
C ASN A 47 1.41 -18.16 4.10
N CYS A 48 0.89 -18.61 2.97
CA CYS A 48 1.49 -18.33 1.67
C CYS A 48 1.40 -16.84 1.35
N LYS A 49 2.37 -16.32 0.61
CA LYS A 49 2.53 -14.87 0.41
C LYS A 49 2.80 -14.55 -1.06
N ALA A 50 2.34 -13.38 -1.48
CA ALA A 50 2.75 -12.78 -2.75
C ALA A 50 2.69 -11.26 -2.62
N TYR A 51 3.62 -10.55 -3.25
CA TYR A 51 3.57 -9.10 -3.31
C TYR A 51 4.15 -8.54 -4.60
N ILE A 52 3.69 -7.34 -4.94
CA ILE A 52 4.29 -6.47 -5.95
C ILE A 52 4.45 -5.09 -5.30
N ILE A 53 5.67 -4.58 -5.18
CA ILE A 53 5.99 -3.25 -4.61
C ILE A 53 6.88 -2.51 -5.60
N GLY A 54 6.32 -1.49 -6.27
CA GLY A 54 6.92 -0.91 -7.46
C GLY A 54 7.16 -1.99 -8.52
N THR A 55 8.43 -2.26 -8.81
CA THR A 55 8.90 -3.30 -9.74
C THR A 55 9.36 -4.59 -9.05
N HIS A 56 9.35 -4.64 -7.72
CA HIS A 56 9.80 -5.81 -6.96
C HIS A 56 8.65 -6.79 -6.76
N GLU A 57 8.90 -8.06 -7.09
CA GLU A 57 7.90 -9.11 -7.03
C GLU A 57 8.43 -10.28 -6.21
N LYS A 58 7.57 -10.89 -5.39
CA LYS A 58 7.90 -12.11 -4.67
C LYS A 58 6.68 -12.99 -4.51
N ALA A 59 6.92 -14.29 -4.48
CA ALA A 59 5.95 -15.35 -4.21
C ALA A 59 6.59 -16.36 -3.24
N ASP A 60 5.81 -16.82 -2.27
CA ASP A 60 6.22 -17.79 -1.26
C ASP A 60 5.07 -18.78 -1.01
N ASP A 61 5.36 -20.07 -1.13
CA ASP A 61 4.40 -21.15 -0.94
C ASP A 61 4.27 -21.59 0.53
N ASP A 62 5.14 -21.13 1.44
CA ASP A 62 5.12 -21.45 2.88
C ASP A 62 4.86 -22.93 3.20
N GLY A 63 5.58 -23.83 2.54
CA GLY A 63 5.47 -25.28 2.74
C GLY A 63 4.32 -25.97 1.97
N GLU A 64 3.49 -25.25 1.23
CA GLU A 64 2.65 -25.86 0.19
C GLU A 64 3.53 -26.47 -0.92
N PRO A 65 2.99 -27.42 -1.72
CA PRO A 65 3.70 -27.92 -2.88
C PRO A 65 4.14 -26.76 -3.80
N SER A 66 5.39 -26.84 -4.28
CA SER A 66 6.01 -25.75 -5.03
C SER A 66 5.18 -25.30 -6.23
N GLY A 67 5.00 -23.99 -6.36
CA GLY A 67 4.25 -23.34 -7.43
C GLY A 67 2.73 -23.43 -7.29
N THR A 68 2.20 -23.94 -6.17
CA THR A 68 0.75 -24.14 -6.01
C THR A 68 0.04 -23.03 -5.23
N ALA A 69 0.76 -22.10 -4.58
CA ALA A 69 0.18 -21.03 -3.80
C ALA A 69 0.71 -19.63 -4.16
N GLY A 70 1.98 -19.34 -3.85
CA GLY A 70 2.61 -18.02 -4.02
C GLY A 70 2.51 -17.50 -5.45
N LEU A 71 2.97 -18.29 -6.41
CA LEU A 71 2.97 -17.90 -7.82
C LEU A 71 1.55 -17.71 -8.39
N PRO A 72 0.57 -18.61 -8.12
CA PRO A 72 -0.83 -18.39 -8.46
C PRO A 72 -1.42 -17.08 -7.92
N MET A 73 -1.08 -16.67 -6.69
CA MET A 73 -1.51 -15.39 -6.12
C MET A 73 -0.85 -14.20 -6.82
N LEU A 74 0.47 -14.25 -7.03
CA LEU A 74 1.22 -13.21 -7.74
C LEU A 74 0.66 -12.97 -9.16
N ASN A 75 0.31 -14.05 -9.86
CA ASN A 75 -0.29 -13.97 -11.19
C ASN A 75 -1.65 -13.27 -11.20
N VAL A 76 -2.44 -13.37 -10.12
CA VAL A 76 -3.69 -12.61 -10.00
C VAL A 76 -3.39 -11.11 -9.92
N LEU A 77 -2.42 -10.70 -9.09
CA LEU A 77 -2.01 -9.31 -8.95
C LEU A 77 -1.55 -8.72 -10.28
N LYS A 78 -0.69 -9.44 -11.01
CA LYS A 78 -0.20 -9.06 -12.33
C LYS A 78 -1.32 -8.87 -13.35
N ARG A 79 -2.24 -9.83 -13.44
CA ARG A 79 -3.37 -9.77 -14.37
C ARG A 79 -4.32 -8.62 -14.07
N GLN A 80 -4.41 -8.20 -12.81
CA GLN A 80 -5.20 -7.05 -12.39
C GLN A 80 -4.39 -5.73 -12.44
N GLU A 81 -3.15 -5.78 -12.91
CA GLU A 81 -2.23 -4.63 -13.00
C GLU A 81 -2.02 -3.93 -11.64
N LEU A 82 -2.07 -4.70 -10.56
CA LEU A 82 -1.92 -4.20 -9.20
C LEU A 82 -0.45 -4.17 -8.79
N THR A 83 -0.06 -3.12 -8.09
CA THR A 83 1.23 -2.96 -7.42
C THR A 83 1.03 -2.27 -6.07
N ASN A 84 2.11 -2.14 -5.31
CA ASN A 84 2.14 -1.67 -3.95
C ASN A 84 1.12 -2.40 -3.05
N ILE A 85 1.15 -3.72 -3.14
CA ILE A 85 0.23 -4.61 -2.43
C ILE A 85 0.98 -5.86 -1.97
N LEU A 86 0.74 -6.21 -0.70
CA LEU A 86 1.09 -7.48 -0.10
C LEU A 86 -0.17 -8.32 0.07
N VAL A 87 -0.08 -9.60 -0.30
CA VAL A 87 -1.12 -10.59 -0.11
C VAL A 87 -0.60 -11.72 0.74
N ILE A 88 -1.37 -12.09 1.77
CA ILE A 88 -1.11 -13.26 2.60
C ILE A 88 -2.40 -14.10 2.59
N VAL A 89 -2.28 -15.37 2.23
CA VAL A 89 -3.38 -16.32 2.32
C VAL A 89 -3.02 -17.37 3.38
N THR A 90 -3.70 -17.27 4.50
CA THR A 90 -3.63 -18.23 5.60
C THR A 90 -4.55 -19.40 5.30
N ARG A 91 -4.02 -20.63 5.38
CA ARG A 91 -4.78 -21.85 5.16
C ARG A 91 -4.82 -22.70 6.43
N TYR A 92 -6.01 -23.14 6.80
CA TYR A 92 -6.23 -24.21 7.79
C TYR A 92 -6.69 -25.48 7.07
N PHE A 93 -5.91 -26.56 7.17
CA PHE A 93 -6.23 -27.82 6.48
C PHE A 93 -7.46 -28.52 7.07
N GLY A 94 -8.43 -28.82 6.21
CA GLY A 94 -9.71 -29.42 6.62
C GLY A 94 -9.79 -30.95 6.56
N GLY A 95 -8.65 -31.65 6.47
CA GLY A 95 -8.62 -33.11 6.37
C GLY A 95 -8.84 -33.70 4.97
N ILE A 96 -9.19 -32.88 3.96
CA ILE A 96 -9.40 -33.33 2.58
C ILE A 96 -8.35 -32.71 1.66
N LYS A 97 -7.53 -33.55 1.02
CA LYS A 97 -6.51 -33.09 0.07
C LYS A 97 -7.16 -32.50 -1.19
N LEU A 98 -6.64 -31.35 -1.63
CA LEU A 98 -7.10 -30.65 -2.84
C LEU A 98 -6.35 -31.10 -4.11
N GLY A 99 -5.16 -31.66 -3.97
CA GLY A 99 -4.22 -31.89 -5.08
C GLY A 99 -3.64 -30.59 -5.64
N ALA A 100 -2.55 -30.66 -6.39
CA ALA A 100 -1.82 -29.48 -6.88
C ALA A 100 -2.74 -28.50 -7.66
N GLY A 101 -3.48 -29.00 -8.66
CA GLY A 101 -4.41 -28.16 -9.41
C GLY A 101 -5.58 -27.61 -8.59
N GLY A 102 -5.97 -28.30 -7.51
CA GLY A 102 -6.97 -27.80 -6.56
C GLY A 102 -6.44 -26.66 -5.70
N LEU A 103 -5.18 -26.75 -5.25
CA LEU A 103 -4.49 -25.70 -4.50
C LEU A 103 -4.28 -24.45 -5.34
N THR A 104 -3.74 -24.61 -6.55
CA THR A 104 -3.57 -23.50 -7.49
C THR A 104 -4.87 -22.73 -7.69
N ARG A 105 -5.99 -23.42 -7.96
CA ARG A 105 -7.30 -22.78 -8.10
C ARG A 105 -7.79 -22.16 -6.79
N ALA A 106 -7.55 -22.80 -5.65
CA ALA A 106 -7.95 -22.27 -4.34
C ALA A 106 -7.26 -20.94 -4.04
N TYR A 107 -5.94 -20.86 -4.17
CA TYR A 107 -5.18 -19.63 -3.91
C TYR A 107 -5.52 -18.53 -4.93
N THR A 108 -5.56 -18.85 -6.23
CA THR A 108 -5.98 -17.89 -7.27
C THR A 108 -7.36 -17.30 -6.97
N ASN A 109 -8.36 -18.14 -6.68
CA ASN A 109 -9.71 -17.66 -6.46
C ASN A 109 -9.86 -16.96 -5.10
N SER A 110 -9.07 -17.31 -4.09
CA SER A 110 -9.09 -16.61 -2.79
C SER A 110 -8.68 -15.15 -2.94
N VAL A 111 -7.59 -14.89 -3.67
CA VAL A 111 -7.13 -13.52 -3.97
C VAL A 111 -8.10 -12.79 -4.89
N ALA A 112 -8.57 -13.44 -5.95
CA ALA A 112 -9.52 -12.82 -6.88
C ALA A 112 -10.84 -12.43 -6.20
N ASP A 113 -11.37 -13.28 -5.30
CA ASP A 113 -12.59 -12.97 -4.57
C ASP A 113 -12.37 -11.89 -3.49
N ALA A 114 -11.21 -11.87 -2.84
CA ALA A 114 -10.83 -10.79 -1.93
C ALA A 114 -10.74 -9.44 -2.64
N LEU A 115 -10.19 -9.41 -3.87
CA LEU A 115 -10.08 -8.19 -4.67
C LEU A 115 -11.44 -7.61 -5.06
N LYS A 116 -12.46 -8.46 -5.26
CA LYS A 116 -13.85 -7.99 -5.48
C LYS A 116 -14.44 -7.29 -4.25
N LYS A 117 -13.85 -7.47 -3.07
CA LYS A 117 -14.25 -6.80 -1.82
C LYS A 117 -13.39 -5.57 -1.50
N ALA A 118 -12.29 -5.38 -2.22
CA ALA A 118 -11.38 -4.27 -1.99
C ALA A 118 -11.76 -3.05 -2.86
N GLU A 119 -11.53 -1.85 -2.34
CA GLU A 119 -11.55 -0.63 -3.13
C GLU A 119 -10.21 -0.50 -3.86
N ILE A 120 -10.25 -0.45 -5.19
CA ILE A 120 -9.07 -0.26 -6.04
C ILE A 120 -8.93 1.21 -6.37
N VAL A 121 -7.74 1.76 -6.13
CA VAL A 121 -7.40 3.16 -6.39
C VAL A 121 -6.24 3.27 -7.35
N GLU A 122 -6.20 4.38 -8.08
CA GLU A 122 -4.99 4.77 -8.79
C GLU A 122 -4.06 5.55 -7.87
N LYS A 123 -2.79 5.18 -7.89
CA LYS A 123 -1.71 5.88 -7.21
C LYS A 123 -0.68 6.39 -8.21
N GLU A 124 0.04 7.42 -7.81
CA GLU A 124 1.20 7.94 -8.53
C GLU A 124 2.31 8.35 -7.55
N LEU A 125 3.55 8.30 -8.02
CA LEU A 125 4.73 8.65 -7.24
C LEU A 125 4.82 10.18 -7.15
N VAL A 126 4.76 10.70 -5.93
CA VAL A 126 4.73 12.15 -5.69
C VAL A 126 5.81 12.53 -4.68
N LYS A 127 6.51 13.60 -4.99
CA LYS A 127 7.58 14.13 -4.15
C LYS A 127 7.01 14.75 -2.88
N LEU A 128 7.64 14.43 -1.77
CA LEU A 128 7.40 15.01 -0.46
C LEU A 128 8.31 16.22 -0.28
N TYR A 129 7.71 17.39 -0.16
CA TYR A 129 8.40 18.65 0.08
C TYR A 129 8.31 18.99 1.55
N GLN A 130 9.43 19.40 2.14
CA GLN A 130 9.45 20.14 3.40
C GLN A 130 9.55 21.62 3.09
N ILE A 131 8.52 22.38 3.44
CA ILE A 131 8.45 23.84 3.29
C ILE A 131 8.64 24.46 4.66
N ASN A 132 9.61 25.38 4.80
CA ASN A 132 9.91 26.09 6.03
C ASN A 132 9.56 27.57 5.89
N THR A 133 8.85 28.14 6.85
CA THR A 133 8.38 29.53 6.82
C THR A 133 8.20 30.08 8.23
N ASP A 134 8.15 31.40 8.36
CA ASP A 134 7.86 32.07 9.61
C ASP A 134 6.41 31.89 10.06
N TYR A 135 6.21 31.95 11.38
CA TYR A 135 4.89 31.87 12.02
C TYR A 135 3.90 32.93 11.52
N HIS A 136 4.38 34.07 11.03
CA HIS A 136 3.52 35.12 10.49
C HIS A 136 2.68 34.64 9.28
N PHE A 137 3.17 33.68 8.51
CA PHE A 137 2.50 33.18 7.31
C PHE A 137 1.66 31.91 7.55
N SER A 138 1.75 31.28 8.73
CA SER A 138 1.24 29.93 8.98
C SER A 138 -0.24 29.77 8.63
N LYS A 139 -1.10 30.61 9.21
CA LYS A 139 -2.55 30.56 8.98
C LYS A 139 -2.94 30.67 7.50
N LYS A 140 -2.22 31.50 6.73
CA LYS A 140 -2.49 31.67 5.29
C LYS A 140 -2.03 30.46 4.50
N ILE A 141 -0.88 29.90 4.84
CA ILE A 141 -0.33 28.70 4.19
C ILE A 141 -1.21 27.48 4.47
N GLU A 142 -1.62 27.27 5.72
CA GLU A 142 -2.57 26.21 6.09
C GLU A 142 -3.88 26.34 5.33
N TYR A 143 -4.44 27.56 5.24
CA TYR A 143 -5.62 27.82 4.44
C TYR A 143 -5.43 27.47 2.96
N MET A 144 -4.28 27.84 2.36
CA MET A 144 -3.97 27.50 0.97
C MET A 144 -3.83 25.99 0.76
N ILE A 145 -3.16 25.28 1.67
CA ILE A 145 -3.02 23.82 1.66
C ILE A 145 -4.40 23.16 1.69
N HIS A 146 -5.27 23.59 2.61
CA HIS A 146 -6.63 23.07 2.73
C HIS A 146 -7.48 23.38 1.50
N THR A 147 -7.43 24.61 0.99
CA THR A 147 -8.21 25.05 -0.17
C THR A 147 -7.81 24.30 -1.44
N ALA A 148 -6.51 24.04 -1.61
CA ALA A 148 -5.98 23.26 -2.72
C ALA A 148 -6.11 21.74 -2.52
N ASN A 149 -6.70 21.29 -1.39
CA ASN A 149 -6.85 19.88 -1.01
C ASN A 149 -5.53 19.09 -1.12
N LEU A 150 -4.42 19.70 -0.69
CA LEU A 150 -3.11 19.11 -0.83
C LEU A 150 -2.87 18.05 0.26
N PRO A 151 -2.25 16.90 -0.06
CA PRO A 151 -1.94 15.87 0.92
C PRO A 151 -0.82 16.33 1.86
N LEU A 152 -1.24 16.90 2.99
CA LEU A 152 -0.37 17.29 4.09
C LEU A 152 -0.03 16.06 4.95
N LEU A 153 1.25 15.72 5.02
CA LEU A 153 1.75 14.61 5.83
C LEU A 153 1.92 15.00 7.30
N SER A 154 2.55 16.15 7.57
CA SER A 154 2.77 16.63 8.93
C SER A 154 3.05 18.13 8.98
N ILE A 155 2.83 18.71 10.16
CA ILE A 155 3.29 20.06 10.52
C ILE A 155 4.13 19.93 11.78
N SER A 156 5.31 20.55 11.81
CA SER A 156 6.12 20.68 13.01
C SER A 156 6.55 22.14 13.24
N TYR A 157 6.89 22.44 14.48
CA TYR A 157 7.12 23.79 14.97
C TYR A 157 8.43 23.83 15.74
N ASP A 158 9.34 24.72 15.32
CA ASP A 158 10.54 25.07 16.08
C ASP A 158 10.74 26.61 16.06
N THR A 159 11.95 27.09 15.76
CA THR A 159 12.19 28.46 15.27
C THR A 159 11.30 28.87 14.09
N HIS A 160 10.92 27.93 13.22
CA HIS A 160 10.06 28.12 12.06
C HIS A 160 8.90 27.10 12.07
N VAL A 161 7.97 27.26 11.13
CA VAL A 161 6.93 26.26 10.85
C VAL A 161 7.37 25.41 9.66
N HIS A 162 7.28 24.09 9.80
CA HIS A 162 7.63 23.13 8.76
C HIS A 162 6.40 22.36 8.30
N TYR A 163 6.12 22.41 7.00
CA TYR A 163 5.06 21.63 6.36
C TYR A 163 5.69 20.52 5.53
N GLN A 164 5.31 19.28 5.80
CA GLN A 164 5.62 18.16 4.92
C GLN A 164 4.41 17.86 4.05
N ILE A 165 4.53 18.10 2.75
CA ILE A 165 3.41 18.06 1.82
C ILE A 165 3.78 17.36 0.52
N TYR A 166 2.88 16.51 0.02
CA TYR A 166 3.06 15.89 -1.29
C TYR A 166 2.57 16.83 -2.38
N LEU A 167 3.47 17.23 -3.28
CA LEU A 167 3.14 18.14 -4.39
C LEU A 167 3.34 17.42 -5.72
N LYS A 168 2.22 17.17 -6.42
CA LYS A 168 2.25 16.69 -7.82
C LYS A 168 2.78 17.78 -8.75
N ASN A 169 2.33 19.01 -8.52
CA ASN A 169 2.72 20.18 -9.29
C ASN A 169 3.46 21.17 -8.37
N PRO A 170 4.74 21.46 -8.63
CA PRO A 170 5.53 22.42 -7.85
C PRO A 170 5.03 23.87 -7.90
N SER A 171 4.09 24.24 -8.76
CA SER A 171 3.55 25.62 -8.86
C SER A 171 2.94 26.14 -7.55
N PHE A 172 2.57 25.26 -6.61
CA PHE A 172 2.20 25.68 -5.27
C PHE A 172 3.33 26.45 -4.55
N LEU A 173 4.59 26.10 -4.82
CA LEU A 173 5.76 26.79 -4.27
C LEU A 173 5.86 28.23 -4.78
N ASP A 174 5.41 28.51 -6.00
CA ASP A 174 5.36 29.88 -6.53
C ASP A 174 4.32 30.72 -5.77
N GLN A 175 3.17 30.14 -5.40
CA GLN A 175 2.18 30.83 -4.58
C GLN A 175 2.70 31.15 -3.17
N ILE A 176 3.45 30.22 -2.57
CA ILE A 176 4.12 30.45 -1.27
C ILE A 176 5.20 31.53 -1.41
N LYS A 177 5.95 31.52 -2.51
CA LYS A 177 6.95 32.55 -2.81
C LYS A 177 6.32 33.93 -2.87
N ASP A 178 5.21 34.09 -3.57
CA ASP A 178 4.51 35.37 -3.70
C ASP A 178 3.94 35.83 -2.35
N LEU A 179 3.29 34.93 -1.62
CA LEU A 179 2.74 35.21 -0.29
C LEU A 179 3.80 35.69 0.70
N THR A 180 4.97 35.05 0.68
CA THR A 180 6.06 35.29 1.64
C THR A 180 7.04 36.35 1.16
N SER A 181 6.85 36.95 -0.02
CA SER A 181 7.88 37.79 -0.67
C SER A 181 9.24 37.08 -0.69
N ASN A 182 9.22 35.78 -1.01
CA ASN A 182 10.37 34.86 -1.02
C ASN A 182 11.03 34.60 0.35
N GLN A 183 10.34 34.88 1.47
CA GLN A 183 10.76 34.54 2.83
C GLN A 183 10.31 33.12 3.22
N TYR A 184 10.78 32.14 2.47
CA TYR A 184 10.58 30.73 2.76
C TYR A 184 11.72 29.90 2.16
N SER A 185 11.86 28.66 2.61
CA SER A 185 12.75 27.69 1.98
C SER A 185 12.03 26.37 1.81
N TYR A 186 12.49 25.55 0.87
CA TYR A 186 12.00 24.19 0.74
C TYR A 186 13.11 23.21 0.37
N LYS A 187 12.87 21.94 0.65
CA LYS A 187 13.68 20.81 0.16
C LYS A 187 12.78 19.63 -0.15
N ILE A 188 13.19 18.80 -1.11
CA ILE A 188 12.55 17.49 -1.34
C ILE A 188 13.16 16.54 -0.31
N ILE A 189 12.33 15.91 0.51
CA ILE A 189 12.75 15.01 1.59
C ILE A 189 12.41 13.54 1.33
N GLY A 190 11.74 13.26 0.23
CA GLY A 190 11.38 11.92 -0.19
C GLY A 190 10.33 11.93 -1.29
N GLU A 191 9.77 10.77 -1.54
CA GLU A 191 8.64 10.56 -2.43
C GLU A 191 7.87 9.32 -1.97
N ASP A 192 6.57 9.29 -2.26
CA ASP A 192 5.75 8.12 -1.97
C ASP A 192 4.62 8.02 -2.99
N TYR A 193 4.02 6.84 -3.08
CA TYR A 193 2.88 6.58 -3.92
C TYR A 193 1.58 6.97 -3.21
N ILE A 194 1.03 8.11 -3.62
CA ILE A 194 -0.21 8.65 -3.07
C ILE A 194 -1.40 8.39 -4.01
N GLU A 195 -2.60 8.34 -3.43
CA GLU A 195 -3.86 8.26 -4.21
C GLU A 195 -4.00 9.47 -5.12
N LYS A 196 -4.44 9.25 -6.36
CA LYS A 196 -4.72 10.33 -7.29
C LYS A 196 -5.93 11.13 -6.80
N TYR A 197 -5.68 12.32 -6.29
CA TYR A 197 -6.66 13.40 -6.13
C TYR A 197 -6.77 14.29 -7.35
#